data_AF-A0A258R732-F1
#
_entry.id   AF-A0A258R732-F1
#
_cell.length_a   1.000
_cell.length_b   1.000
_cell.length_c   1.000
_cell.angle_alpha   90.00
_cell.angle_beta   90.00
_cell.angle_gamma   90.00
#
_symmetry.space_group_name_H-M   'P 1'
#
loop_
_entity.id
_entity.type
_entity.pdbx_description
1 polymer ?
#
loop_
_entity_poly.entity_id
_entity_poly.type
_entity_poly.pdbx_seq_one_letter_code
_entity_poly.pdbx_strand_id
1 'polypeptide(L)'
;MLFNYVVYKITFPNGKIYVGKDEGGAGHSLNYLGSWSNALIEQDFSKAELQDLTLRKQILFESADKLKVRRMESEFIRSLKSNDPEIGYNQTHRKRST
;
A
#
# COMPACT_ATOMS: atom_id res chain seq x y z
N MET A 1 7.01 9.86 -20.31
CA MET A 1 7.34 8.47 -19.95
C MET A 1 6.42 8.06 -18.81
N LEU A 2 5.75 6.93 -18.94
CA LEU A 2 4.98 6.33 -17.83
C LEU A 2 5.95 5.59 -16.91
N PHE A 3 5.60 5.44 -15.63
CA PHE A 3 6.39 4.65 -14.68
C PHE A 3 6.46 3.17 -15.13
N ASN A 4 7.59 2.52 -14.87
CA ASN A 4 7.74 1.07 -14.94
C ASN A 4 6.91 0.39 -13.83
N TYR A 5 7.36 -0.75 -13.32
CA TYR A 5 6.77 -1.37 -12.15
C TYR A 5 7.20 -0.62 -10.89
N VAL A 6 6.26 -0.41 -9.97
CA VAL A 6 6.48 0.45 -8.81
C VAL A 6 6.13 -0.24 -7.51
N VAL A 7 6.75 0.20 -6.43
CA VAL A 7 6.21 0.08 -5.08
C VAL A 7 5.68 1.44 -4.68
N TYR A 8 4.46 1.48 -4.14
CA TYR A 8 3.82 2.70 -3.69
C TYR A 8 3.33 2.58 -2.24
N LYS A 9 3.09 3.73 -1.63
CA LYS A 9 2.46 3.88 -0.33
C LYS A 9 1.18 4.70 -0.47
N ILE A 10 0.09 4.20 0.08
CA ILE A 10 -1.11 4.98 0.36
C ILE A 10 -1.09 5.40 1.83
N THR A 11 -1.37 6.67 2.09
CA THR A 11 -1.60 7.20 3.44
C THR A 11 -3.06 7.60 3.56
N PHE A 12 -3.73 7.08 4.58
CA PHE A 12 -5.13 7.34 4.90
C PHE A 12 -5.26 8.54 5.86
N PRO A 13 -6.44 9.17 6.00
CA PRO A 13 -6.61 10.34 6.86
C PRO A 13 -6.28 10.10 8.34
N ASN A 14 -6.47 8.88 8.83
CA ASN A 14 -6.10 8.49 10.20
C ASN A 14 -4.59 8.28 10.39
N GLY A 15 -3.77 8.54 9.36
CA GLY A 15 -2.31 8.38 9.40
C GLY A 15 -1.82 6.96 9.12
N LYS A 16 -2.70 5.95 9.12
CA LYS A 16 -2.31 4.58 8.77
C LYS A 16 -1.91 4.48 7.30
N ILE A 17 -1.06 3.50 6.99
CA ILE A 17 -0.50 3.33 5.66
C ILE A 17 -0.77 1.96 5.06
N TYR A 18 -0.76 1.89 3.73
CA TYR A 18 -0.68 0.64 2.98
C TYR A 18 0.48 0.71 1.99
N VAL A 19 1.30 -0.33 1.94
CA VAL A 19 2.36 -0.50 0.95
C VAL A 19 1.93 -1.56 -0.04
N GLY A 20 1.91 -1.22 -1.31
CA GLY A 20 1.61 -2.16 -2.39
C GLY A 20 2.59 -1.99 -3.54
N LYS A 21 2.54 -2.93 -4.48
CA LYS A 21 3.24 -2.81 -5.76
C LYS A 21 2.27 -2.81 -6.93
N ASP A 22 2.74 -2.30 -8.06
CA ASP A 22 2.09 -2.45 -9.35
C ASP A 22 3.11 -2.96 -10.36
N GLU A 23 2.90 -4.19 -10.80
CA GLU A 23 3.75 -4.90 -11.77
C GLU A 23 2.93 -5.52 -12.93
N GLY A 24 1.70 -5.02 -13.10
CA GLY A 24 0.76 -5.46 -14.13
C GLY A 24 0.99 -4.80 -15.49
N GLY A 25 0.46 -5.41 -16.55
CA GLY A 25 0.46 -4.83 -17.90
C GLY A 25 1.83 -4.32 -18.38
N ALA A 26 1.84 -3.10 -18.91
CA ALA A 26 3.02 -2.41 -19.45
C ALA A 26 3.76 -1.51 -18.42
N GLY A 27 3.36 -1.51 -17.15
CA GLY A 27 3.89 -0.60 -16.13
C GLY A 27 2.81 -0.15 -15.15
N HIS A 28 3.13 0.88 -14.36
CA HIS A 28 2.21 1.38 -13.34
C HIS A 28 0.92 1.97 -13.93
N SER A 29 -0.23 1.59 -13.38
CA SER A 29 -1.49 2.26 -13.60
C SER A 29 -1.76 3.34 -12.55
N LEU A 30 -2.06 4.55 -13.03
CA LEU A 30 -2.29 5.72 -12.18
C LEU A 30 -3.51 5.54 -11.26
N ASN A 31 -4.57 4.90 -11.77
CA ASN A 31 -5.83 4.64 -11.05
C ASN A 31 -5.80 3.41 -10.13
N TYR A 32 -4.72 2.62 -10.14
CA TYR A 32 -4.60 1.47 -9.26
C TYR A 32 -4.09 1.91 -7.89
N LEU A 33 -4.92 1.80 -6.86
CA LEU A 33 -4.59 2.27 -5.51
C LEU A 33 -4.17 1.13 -4.57
N GLY A 34 -4.55 -0.11 -4.87
CA GLY A 34 -4.07 -1.29 -4.15
C GLY A 34 -5.10 -2.40 -4.01
N SER A 35 -4.70 -3.42 -3.26
CA SER A 35 -5.51 -4.63 -2.98
C SER A 35 -5.62 -4.85 -1.48
N TRP A 36 -5.83 -3.78 -0.73
CA TRP A 36 -6.16 -3.86 0.70
C TRP A 36 -7.56 -4.45 0.93
N SER A 37 -7.84 -4.84 2.17
CA SER A 37 -9.17 -5.24 2.60
C SER A 37 -10.02 -4.00 2.91
N ASN A 38 -11.08 -3.76 2.14
CA ASN A 38 -12.03 -2.68 2.42
C ASN A 38 -12.65 -2.85 3.82
N ALA A 39 -13.01 -4.08 4.19
CA ALA A 39 -13.58 -4.37 5.51
C ALA A 39 -12.66 -4.01 6.69
N LEU A 40 -11.33 -4.03 6.51
CA LEU A 40 -10.41 -3.56 7.56
C LEU A 40 -10.36 -2.03 7.65
N ILE A 41 -10.41 -1.34 6.51
CA ILE A 41 -10.37 0.12 6.49
C ILE A 41 -11.69 0.67 7.02
N GLU A 42 -12.82 0.09 6.62
CA GLU A 42 -14.16 0.48 7.07
C GLU A 42 -14.35 0.37 8.60
N GLN A 43 -13.51 -0.40 9.32
CA GLN A 43 -13.52 -0.45 10.78
C GLN A 43 -12.96 0.83 11.44
N ASP A 44 -12.10 1.56 10.73
CA ASP A 44 -11.41 2.75 11.25
C ASP A 44 -12.07 4.07 10.82
N PHE A 45 -13.14 4.03 10.01
CA PHE A 45 -13.79 5.23 9.47
C PHE A 45 -15.31 5.17 9.57
N SER A 46 -15.92 6.30 9.90
CA SER A 46 -17.36 6.48 9.82
C SER A 46 -17.83 6.61 8.37
N LYS A 47 -19.12 6.37 8.13
CA LYS A 47 -19.75 6.59 6.81
C LYS A 47 -19.57 8.04 6.32
N ALA A 48 -19.61 9.02 7.21
CA ALA A 48 -19.44 10.43 6.86
C ALA A 48 -18.00 10.72 6.38
N GLU A 49 -16.99 10.14 7.01
CA GLU A 49 -15.59 10.27 6.57
C GLU A 49 -15.35 9.53 5.24
N LEU A 50 -16.04 8.42 4.99
CA LEU A 50 -15.94 7.70 3.72
C LEU A 50 -16.66 8.41 2.56
N GLN A 51 -17.60 9.33 2.84
CA GLN A 51 -18.26 10.14 1.80
C GLN A 51 -17.31 11.18 1.18
N ASP A 52 -16.35 11.68 1.96
CA ASP A 52 -15.31 12.62 1.52
C ASP A 52 -13.94 12.17 2.02
N LEU A 53 -13.38 11.18 1.32
CA LEU A 53 -12.12 10.56 1.67
C LEU A 53 -11.00 11.04 0.75
N THR A 54 -9.97 11.63 1.34
CA THR A 54 -8.72 11.92 0.63
C THR A 54 -7.68 10.84 0.92
N LEU A 55 -7.11 10.26 -0.14
CA LEU A 55 -5.99 9.33 -0.05
C LEU A 55 -4.75 9.97 -0.68
N ARG A 56 -3.60 9.82 -0.03
CA ARG A 56 -2.31 10.25 -0.62
C ARG A 56 -1.49 9.07 -1.10
N LYS A 57 -1.24 9.00 -2.41
CA LYS A 57 -0.38 8.01 -3.05
C LYS A 57 1.04 8.56 -3.25
N GLN A 58 2.05 7.76 -2.92
CA GLN A 58 3.47 8.07 -3.16
C GLN A 58 4.15 6.88 -3.83
N ILE A 59 4.92 7.11 -4.89
CA ILE A 59 5.86 6.11 -5.40
C ILE A 59 7.08 6.07 -4.46
N LEU A 60 7.38 4.89 -3.92
CA LEU A 60 8.54 4.65 -3.06
C LEU A 60 9.73 4.13 -3.85
N PHE A 61 9.48 3.36 -4.90
CA PHE A 61 10.49 2.70 -5.71
C PHE A 61 9.96 2.35 -7.09
N GLU A 62 10.83 2.37 -8.09
CA GLU A 62 10.54 2.01 -9.47
C GLU A 62 11.65 1.10 -10.03
N SER A 63 11.28 0.10 -10.83
CA SER A 63 12.22 -0.77 -11.54
C SER A 63 11.52 -1.50 -12.70
N ALA A 64 12.27 -1.82 -13.75
CA ALA A 64 11.81 -2.74 -14.81
C ALA A 64 11.89 -4.22 -14.38
N ASP A 65 12.66 -4.55 -13.33
CA ASP A 65 12.77 -5.89 -12.77
C ASP A 65 11.68 -6.16 -11.71
N LYS A 66 10.75 -7.08 -12.02
CA LYS A 66 9.66 -7.52 -11.13
C LYS A 66 10.16 -8.19 -9.86
N LEU A 67 11.25 -8.97 -9.92
CA LEU A 67 11.80 -9.62 -8.72
C LEU A 67 12.32 -8.57 -7.74
N LYS A 68 12.99 -7.53 -8.25
CA LYS A 68 13.43 -6.40 -7.44
C LYS A 68 12.26 -5.65 -6.82
N VAL A 69 11.19 -5.39 -7.57
CA VAL A 69 9.97 -4.71 -7.07
C VAL A 69 9.33 -5.51 -5.95
N ARG A 70 9.16 -6.82 -6.11
CA ARG A 70 8.63 -7.72 -5.07
C ARG A 70 9.47 -7.71 -3.80
N ARG A 71 10.80 -7.75 -3.95
CA ARG A 71 11.71 -7.67 -2.81
C ARG A 71 11.57 -6.33 -2.09
N MET A 72 11.57 -5.22 -2.83
CA MET A 72 11.43 -3.87 -2.27
C MET A 72 10.09 -3.68 -1.58
N GLU A 73 8.99 -4.21 -2.12
CA GLU A 73 7.67 -4.17 -1.45
C GLU A 73 7.75 -4.83 -0.07
N SER A 74 8.29 -6.05 0.01
CA SER A 74 8.50 -6.76 1.26
C SER A 74 9.43 -6.01 2.23
N GLU A 75 10.45 -5.32 1.74
CA GLU A 75 11.34 -4.47 2.57
C GLU A 75 10.59 -3.26 3.12
N PHE A 76 9.85 -2.53 2.29
CA PHE A 76 9.06 -1.37 2.71
C PHE A 76 7.92 -1.72 3.67
N ILE A 77 7.23 -2.84 3.47
CA ILE A 77 6.22 -3.32 4.42
C ILE A 77 6.81 -3.47 5.82
N ARG A 78 8.03 -4.04 5.93
CA ARG A 78 8.70 -4.25 7.22
C ARG A 78 9.29 -2.97 7.80
N SER A 79 9.97 -2.16 6.98
CA SER A 79 10.67 -0.96 7.46
C SER A 79 9.70 0.15 7.87
N LEU A 80 8.59 0.30 7.14
CA LEU A 80 7.52 1.23 7.46
C LEU A 80 6.49 0.65 8.44
N LYS A 81 6.64 -0.63 8.82
CA LYS A 81 5.73 -1.36 9.71
C LYS A 81 4.28 -1.33 9.26
N SER A 82 4.00 -1.27 7.95
CA SER A 82 2.63 -1.20 7.44
C SER A 82 1.83 -2.48 7.69
N ASN A 83 2.47 -3.54 8.17
CA ASN A 83 1.89 -4.80 8.61
C ASN A 83 1.40 -4.78 10.08
N ASP A 84 1.81 -3.81 10.88
CA ASP A 84 1.34 -3.60 12.24
C ASP A 84 -0.03 -2.90 12.20
N PRO A 85 -1.12 -3.47 12.78
CA PRO A 85 -2.46 -2.88 12.72
C PRO A 85 -2.58 -1.47 13.28
N GLU A 86 -1.67 -1.07 14.17
CA GLU A 86 -1.62 0.29 14.72
C GLU A 86 -1.00 1.30 13.73
N ILE A 87 -0.25 0.81 12.74
CA ILE A 87 0.51 1.64 11.78
C ILE A 87 -0.05 1.51 10.36
N GLY A 88 -0.60 0.36 9.98
CA GLY A 88 -1.01 0.12 8.60
C GLY A 88 -1.91 -1.08 8.36
N TYR A 89 -2.27 -1.22 7.09
CA TYR A 89 -3.30 -2.14 6.60
C TYR A 89 -2.76 -3.39 5.87
N ASN A 90 -1.44 -3.55 5.75
CA ASN A 90 -0.89 -4.78 5.17
C ASN A 90 -1.18 -5.96 6.11
N GLN A 91 -1.69 -7.06 5.54
CA GLN A 91 -1.96 -8.29 6.28
C GLN A 91 -0.83 -9.33 6.13
N THR A 92 0.10 -9.09 5.21
CA THR A 92 1.26 -9.95 4.97
C THR A 92 2.43 -9.58 5.88
N HIS A 93 3.38 -10.50 6.04
CA HIS A 93 4.61 -10.29 6.83
C HIS A 93 4.37 -9.92 8.31
N ARG A 94 3.16 -10.14 8.85
CA ARG A 94 2.85 -9.92 10.27
C ARG A 94 3.74 -10.80 11.15
N LYS A 95 4.15 -10.28 12.31
CA LYS A 95 4.75 -11.12 13.36
C LYS A 95 3.69 -12.13 13.79
N ARG A 96 4.08 -13.41 13.90
CA ARG A 96 3.21 -14.40 14.52
C ARG A 96 3.06 -14.02 16.00
N SER A 97 1.84 -13.97 16.49
CA SER A 97 1.59 -13.89 17.93
C SER A 97 2.23 -15.13 18.57
N THR A 98 3.22 -14.91 19.44
CA THR A 98 3.77 -15.92 20.34
C THR A 98 2.82 -16.15 21.50
#